data_AF-A0A5N7DAW7-F1
#
_entry.id   AF-A0A5N7DAW7-F1
#
_cell.length_a   1.000
_cell.length_b   1.000
_cell.length_c   1.000
_cell.angle_alpha   90.00
_cell.angle_beta   90.00
_cell.angle_gamma   90.00
#
_symmetry.space_group_name_H-M   'P 1'
#
loop_
_entity.id
_entity.type
_entity.pdbx_description
1 polymer ?
#
loop_
_entity_poly.entity_id
_entity_poly.type
_entity_poly.pdbx_seq_one_letter_code
_entity_poly.pdbx_strand_id
1 'polypeptide(L)'
;MPTLSGYYTSLSGRTLTINDRDELALLPRGKELDDQTKLRADGEFWLCRDDGRVGKFGNPTKAILRINGQGYHIWVEPRGFSNGMTEYGLVPILPQHEYSNTFLAVNDLDQLDIVGQWGAEAKFRCFE
;
A
#
# COMPACT_ATOMS: atom_id res chain seq x y z
N MET A 1 6.20 1.86 17.88
CA MET A 1 4.89 2.40 17.45
C MET A 1 4.59 1.83 16.08
N PRO A 2 3.31 1.60 15.72
CA PRO A 2 2.97 1.29 14.33
C PRO A 2 3.44 2.43 13.43
N THR A 3 4.20 2.11 12.38
CA THR A 3 4.64 3.10 11.39
C THR A 3 3.71 3.07 10.19
N LEU A 4 3.34 4.25 9.69
CA LEU A 4 2.62 4.40 8.43
C LEU A 4 3.54 4.82 7.28
N SER A 5 4.85 4.99 7.54
CA SER A 5 5.92 5.25 6.56
C SER A 5 6.85 4.04 6.51
N GLY A 6 7.21 3.58 5.31
CA GLY A 6 8.16 2.50 5.10
C GLY A 6 7.79 1.59 3.93
N TYR A 7 8.25 0.34 4.02
CA TYR A 7 8.07 -0.70 3.02
C TYR A 7 6.84 -1.54 3.34
N TYR A 8 5.77 -1.31 2.57
CA TYR A 8 4.56 -2.11 2.67
C TYR A 8 4.77 -3.45 1.97
N THR A 9 4.89 -4.52 2.75
CA THR A 9 5.20 -5.87 2.26
C THR A 9 4.11 -6.86 2.65
N SER A 10 3.62 -7.61 1.67
CA SER A 10 2.64 -8.68 1.88
C SER A 10 3.20 -9.81 2.72
N LEU A 11 2.33 -10.67 3.29
CA LEU A 11 2.80 -11.89 3.98
C LEU A 11 3.51 -12.88 3.05
N SER A 12 3.27 -12.83 1.74
CA SER A 12 4.03 -13.58 0.73
C SER A 12 5.42 -13.00 0.43
N GLY A 13 5.80 -11.90 1.10
CA GLY A 13 7.10 -11.25 0.95
C GLY A 13 7.20 -10.33 -0.26
N ARG A 14 6.07 -9.89 -0.83
CA ARG A 14 6.06 -8.96 -1.96
C ARG A 14 5.89 -7.52 -1.48
N THR A 15 6.85 -6.68 -1.80
CA THR A 15 6.86 -5.26 -1.40
C THR A 15 6.18 -4.40 -2.46
N LEU A 16 5.34 -3.47 -2.02
CA LEU A 16 4.72 -2.46 -2.87
C LEU A 16 5.71 -1.33 -3.17
N THR A 17 5.54 -0.71 -4.34
CA THR A 17 6.24 0.50 -4.75
C THR A 17 5.34 1.31 -5.68
N ILE A 18 5.77 2.51 -6.07
CA ILE A 18 5.07 3.34 -7.05
C ILE A 18 6.00 3.56 -8.25
N ASN A 19 5.53 3.20 -9.44
CA ASN A 19 6.28 3.34 -10.68
C ASN A 19 6.33 4.81 -11.17
N ASP A 20 7.02 5.08 -12.28
CA ASP A 20 7.20 6.44 -12.81
C ASP A 20 5.90 7.12 -13.31
N ARG A 21 4.78 6.39 -13.31
CA ARG A 21 3.45 6.89 -13.68
C ARG A 21 2.55 7.13 -12.47
N ASP A 22 3.13 7.13 -11.27
CA ASP A 22 2.42 7.20 -9.99
C ASP A 22 1.46 6.01 -9.73
N GLU A 23 1.70 4.89 -10.43
CA GLU A 23 0.88 3.70 -10.28
C GLU A 23 1.49 2.74 -9.25
N LEU A 24 0.62 2.19 -8.40
CA LEU A 24 1.01 1.17 -7.43
C LEU A 24 1.40 -0.12 -8.16
N ALA A 25 2.56 -0.65 -7.80
CA ALA A 25 3.13 -1.85 -8.39
C ALA A 25 3.81 -2.70 -7.32
N LEU A 26 4.14 -3.95 -7.68
CA LEU A 26 5.06 -4.76 -6.89
C LEU A 26 6.49 -4.44 -7.28
N LEU A 27 7.36 -4.30 -6.29
CA LEU A 27 8.80 -4.21 -6.50
C LEU A 27 9.28 -5.48 -7.24
N PRO A 28 10.10 -5.35 -8.30
CA PRO A 28 10.68 -6.49 -8.98
C PRO A 28 11.49 -7.38 -8.02
N ARG A 29 11.37 -8.69 -8.18
CA ARG A 29 12.14 -9.65 -7.36
C ARG A 29 13.64 -9.39 -7.54
N GLY A 30 14.37 -9.36 -6.44
CA GLY A 30 15.83 -9.12 -6.43
C GLY A 30 16.24 -7.65 -6.54
N LYS A 31 15.30 -6.71 -6.69
CA LYS A 31 15.61 -5.28 -6.54
C LYS A 31 15.77 -4.94 -5.06
N GLU A 32 16.81 -4.19 -4.73
CA GLU A 32 17.04 -3.72 -3.36
C GLU A 32 15.98 -2.70 -2.93
N LEU A 33 15.72 -2.65 -1.62
CA LEU A 33 14.92 -1.61 -1.01
C LEU A 33 15.76 -0.34 -0.92
N ASP A 34 15.18 0.79 -1.32
CA ASP A 34 15.82 2.10 -1.25
C ASP A 34 14.78 3.13 -0.81
N ASP A 35 15.19 4.37 -0.56
CA ASP A 35 14.26 5.41 -0.10
C ASP A 35 13.23 5.81 -1.16
N GLN A 36 13.47 5.52 -2.45
CA GLN A 36 12.53 5.81 -3.53
C GLN A 36 11.39 4.78 -3.60
N THR A 37 11.58 3.60 -3.00
CA THR A 37 10.55 2.56 -2.93
C THR A 37 9.67 2.66 -1.68
N LYS A 38 10.01 3.53 -0.72
CA LYS A 38 9.20 3.78 0.49
C LYS A 38 7.87 4.43 0.14
N LEU A 39 6.85 4.00 0.87
CA LEU A 39 5.51 4.56 0.82
C LEU A 39 5.14 5.11 2.18
N ARG A 40 4.13 5.99 2.20
CA ARG A 40 3.59 6.53 3.44
C ARG A 40 2.10 6.77 3.35
N ALA A 41 1.42 6.72 4.48
CA ALA A 41 0.08 7.30 4.57
C ALA A 41 0.19 8.85 4.69
N ASP A 42 -0.64 9.60 3.98
CA ASP A 42 -0.79 11.05 4.21
C ASP A 42 -1.63 11.36 5.46
N GLY A 43 -1.92 12.65 5.70
CA GLY A 43 -2.71 13.08 6.86
C GLY A 43 -4.17 12.62 6.85
N GLU A 44 -4.66 12.13 5.71
CA GLU A 44 -6.00 11.55 5.53
C GLU A 44 -5.95 10.02 5.37
N PHE A 45 -4.78 9.42 5.64
CA PHE A 45 -4.51 7.99 5.53
C PHE A 45 -4.50 7.42 4.10
N TRP A 46 -4.33 8.26 3.07
CA TRP A 46 -4.11 7.77 1.70
C TRP A 46 -2.67 7.29 1.52
N LEU A 47 -2.50 6.13 0.89
CA LEU A 47 -1.18 5.61 0.54
C LEU A 47 -0.56 6.48 -0.56
N CYS A 48 0.65 6.96 -0.31
CA CYS A 48 1.38 7.87 -1.17
C CYS A 48 2.84 7.43 -1.33
N ARG A 49 3.50 7.97 -2.35
CA ARG A 49 4.97 7.94 -2.46
C ARG A 49 5.56 8.71 -1.29
N ASP A 50 6.52 8.13 -0.59
CA ASP A 50 7.24 8.87 0.43
C ASP A 50 8.15 9.93 -0.23
N ASP A 51 7.95 11.20 0.14
CA ASP A 51 8.72 12.34 -0.36
C ASP A 51 9.89 12.70 0.59
N GLY A 52 10.07 11.93 1.68
CA GLY A 52 11.09 12.15 2.69
C GLY A 52 10.81 13.34 3.61
N ARG A 53 9.61 13.95 3.54
CA ARG A 53 9.28 15.20 4.27
C ARG A 53 8.13 15.00 5.25
N VAL A 54 8.35 15.28 6.53
CA VAL A 54 7.36 15.01 7.58
C VAL A 54 6.33 16.14 7.73
N GLY A 55 5.08 15.76 8.00
CA GLY A 55 4.00 16.68 8.39
C GLY A 55 3.68 17.74 7.34
N LYS A 56 3.53 18.99 7.77
CA LYS A 56 3.15 20.14 6.92
C LYS A 56 4.14 20.49 5.80
N PHE A 57 5.33 19.88 5.80
CA PHE A 57 6.38 20.17 4.83
C PHE A 57 6.40 19.18 3.66
N GLY A 58 5.67 18.06 3.78
CA GLY A 58 5.49 17.09 2.71
C GLY A 58 4.17 17.30 1.99
N ASN A 59 4.16 16.96 0.70
CA ASN A 59 2.95 16.90 -0.11
C ASN A 59 3.04 15.64 -0.98
N PRO A 60 2.93 14.45 -0.35
CA PRO A 60 3.25 13.19 -0.99
C PRO A 60 2.19 12.85 -2.05
N THR A 61 2.62 12.31 -3.19
CA THR A 61 1.72 11.96 -4.30
C THR A 61 0.95 10.68 -3.98
N LYS A 62 -0.39 10.74 -4.00
CA LYS A 62 -1.26 9.57 -3.80
C LYS A 62 -0.99 8.50 -4.85
N ALA A 63 -0.85 7.26 -4.42
CA ALA A 63 -0.73 6.12 -5.31
C ALA A 63 -2.03 5.92 -6.10
N ILE A 64 -1.89 5.46 -7.35
CA ILE A 64 -3.01 5.05 -8.19
C ILE A 64 -2.88 3.54 -8.43
N LEU A 65 -3.79 2.73 -7.89
CA LEU A 65 -3.90 1.34 -8.31
C LEU A 65 -4.69 1.27 -9.61
N ARG A 66 -4.17 0.58 -10.63
CA ARG A 66 -4.90 0.31 -11.87
C ARG A 66 -5.23 -1.17 -12.03
N ILE A 67 -6.52 -1.49 -12.02
CA ILE A 67 -7.04 -2.84 -12.27
C ILE A 67 -8.21 -2.71 -13.25
N ASN A 68 -8.21 -3.52 -14.31
CA ASN A 68 -9.26 -3.54 -15.35
C ASN A 68 -9.61 -2.16 -15.93
N GLY A 69 -8.60 -1.28 -16.06
CA GLY A 69 -8.77 0.09 -16.57
C GLY A 69 -9.34 1.10 -15.56
N GLN A 70 -9.74 0.66 -14.37
CA GLN A 70 -10.18 1.54 -13.28
C GLN A 70 -9.00 1.98 -12.42
N GLY A 71 -9.03 3.25 -11.99
CA GLY A 71 -8.03 3.84 -11.10
C GLY A 71 -8.58 4.03 -9.69
N TYR A 72 -7.87 3.54 -8.68
CA TYR A 72 -8.27 3.62 -7.27
C TYR A 72 -7.21 4.37 -6.47
N HIS A 73 -7.66 5.13 -5.47
CA HIS A 73 -6.82 5.54 -4.36
C HIS A 73 -6.87 4.48 -3.27
N ILE A 74 -5.79 4.35 -2.51
CA ILE A 74 -5.67 3.31 -1.48
C ILE A 74 -5.70 3.95 -0.11
N TRP A 75 -6.69 3.57 0.69
CA TRP A 75 -6.78 3.98 2.09
C TRP A 75 -6.08 2.96 2.99
N VAL A 76 -5.29 3.43 3.97
CA VAL A 76 -4.48 2.59 4.84
C VAL A 76 -5.13 2.48 6.22
N GLU A 77 -5.34 1.26 6.70
CA GLU A 77 -5.92 1.02 8.02
C GLU A 77 -5.20 -0.08 8.80
N PRO A 78 -4.87 0.14 10.09
CA PRO A 78 -4.47 -0.94 10.98
C PRO A 78 -5.63 -1.92 11.19
N ARG A 79 -5.40 -3.21 10.97
CA ARG A 79 -6.44 -4.25 11.02
C ARG A 79 -6.12 -5.41 11.96
N GLY A 80 -4.84 -5.66 12.22
CA GLY A 80 -4.44 -6.75 13.11
C GLY A 80 -3.01 -6.63 13.60
N PHE A 81 -2.58 -7.65 14.33
CA PHE A 81 -1.24 -7.72 14.90
C PHE A 81 -0.83 -9.18 15.00
N SER A 82 0.34 -9.52 14.44
CA SER A 82 0.89 -10.87 14.55
C SER A 82 2.41 -10.86 14.40
N ASN A 83 3.09 -11.79 15.07
CA ASN A 83 4.56 -11.90 15.08
C ASN A 83 5.26 -10.59 15.45
N GLY A 84 4.71 -9.85 16.43
CA GLY A 84 5.29 -8.60 16.90
C GLY A 84 5.08 -7.38 15.98
N MET A 85 4.34 -7.53 14.87
CA MET A 85 4.14 -6.46 13.89
C MET A 85 2.66 -6.18 13.63
N THR A 86 2.33 -4.89 13.43
CA THR A 86 1.02 -4.44 12.98
C THR A 86 0.77 -4.88 11.54
N GLU A 87 -0.44 -5.38 11.28
CA GLU A 87 -0.94 -5.74 9.95
C GLU A 87 -1.94 -4.68 9.49
N TYR A 88 -1.81 -4.28 8.23
CA TYR A 88 -2.61 -3.26 7.59
C TYR A 88 -3.52 -3.88 6.53
N GLY A 89 -4.75 -3.37 6.48
CA GLY A 89 -5.62 -3.46 5.32
C GLY A 89 -5.35 -2.27 4.41
N LEU A 90 -5.27 -2.53 3.11
CA LEU A 90 -5.12 -1.51 2.09
C LEU A 90 -6.41 -1.53 1.26
N VAL A 91 -7.23 -0.50 1.38
CA VAL A 91 -8.60 -0.46 0.85
C VAL A 91 -8.64 0.35 -0.45
N PRO A 92 -8.90 -0.27 -1.60
CA PRO A 92 -9.10 0.46 -2.86
C PRO A 92 -10.43 1.21 -2.84
N ILE A 93 -10.37 2.50 -3.18
CA ILE A 93 -11.52 3.40 -3.25
C ILE A 93 -11.48 4.11 -4.60
N LEU A 94 -12.58 4.01 -5.34
CA LEU A 94 -12.76 4.77 -6.58
C LEU A 94 -12.82 6.28 -6.27
N PRO A 95 -12.31 7.16 -7.14
CA PRO A 95 -12.48 8.59 -6.98
C PRO A 95 -13.95 8.94 -6.73
N GLN A 96 -14.20 9.77 -5.73
CA GLN A 96 -15.54 10.24 -5.32
C GLN A 96 -16.50 9.15 -4.81
N HIS A 97 -16.02 7.93 -4.58
CA HIS A 97 -16.81 6.87 -3.96
C HIS A 97 -16.53 6.79 -2.47
N GLU A 98 -17.48 6.20 -1.75
CA GLU A 98 -17.33 5.90 -0.34
C GLU A 98 -16.41 4.69 -0.12
N TYR A 99 -16.02 4.53 1.13
CA TYR A 99 -15.27 3.39 1.63
C TYR A 99 -15.89 2.05 1.18
N SER A 100 -15.04 1.10 0.78
CA SER A 100 -15.45 -0.25 0.37
C SER A 100 -14.91 -1.29 1.35
N ASN A 101 -15.66 -2.37 1.60
CA ASN A 101 -15.14 -3.54 2.32
C ASN A 101 -14.40 -4.49 1.37
N THR A 102 -13.48 -3.95 0.58
CA THR A 102 -12.59 -4.71 -0.29
C THR A 102 -11.15 -4.35 -0.01
N PHE A 103 -10.22 -5.23 -0.38
CA PHE A 103 -8.82 -5.10 0.00
C PHE A 103 -7.92 -5.35 -1.20
N LEU A 104 -6.89 -4.54 -1.32
CA LEU A 104 -5.75 -4.84 -2.16
C LEU A 104 -5.11 -6.14 -1.67
N ALA A 105 -4.79 -7.02 -2.60
CA ALA A 105 -4.13 -8.29 -2.34
C ALA A 105 -2.99 -8.55 -3.33
N VAL A 106 -2.11 -9.47 -2.96
CA VAL A 106 -1.14 -10.09 -3.87
C VAL A 106 -1.57 -11.52 -4.13
N ASN A 107 -1.94 -11.83 -5.37
CA ASN A 107 -2.40 -13.16 -5.76
C ASN A 107 -1.24 -14.15 -5.98
N ASP A 108 -1.57 -15.42 -6.22
CA ASP A 108 -0.60 -16.51 -6.42
C ASP A 108 0.27 -16.35 -7.68
N LEU A 109 -0.12 -15.46 -8.60
CA LEU A 109 0.62 -15.13 -9.81
C LEU A 109 1.56 -13.92 -9.62
N ASP A 110 1.78 -13.47 -8.38
CA ASP A 110 2.57 -12.28 -8.07
C ASP A 110 2.00 -11.01 -8.73
N GLN A 111 0.68 -10.85 -8.71
CA GLN A 111 -0.02 -9.68 -9.26
C GLN A 111 -0.90 -9.02 -8.19
N LEU A 112 -1.12 -7.72 -8.36
CA LEU A 112 -2.06 -6.97 -7.53
C LEU A 112 -3.49 -7.28 -7.95
N ASP A 113 -4.36 -7.51 -6.97
CA ASP A 113 -5.78 -7.78 -7.17
C ASP A 113 -6.64 -7.13 -6.07
N ILE A 114 -7.97 -7.18 -6.21
CA ILE A 114 -8.94 -6.72 -5.21
C ILE A 114 -9.77 -7.90 -4.74
N VAL A 115 -9.76 -8.16 -3.44
CA VAL A 115 -10.52 -9.25 -2.81
C VAL A 115 -11.57 -8.73 -1.84
N GLY A 116 -12.66 -9.48 -1.65
CA GLY A 116 -13.76 -9.11 -0.75
C GLY A 116 -13.56 -9.51 0.72
N GLN A 117 -12.46 -10.19 1.05
CA GLN A 117 -12.16 -10.63 2.42
C GLN A 117 -10.72 -10.25 2.78
N TRP A 118 -10.49 -9.91 4.04
CA TRP A 118 -9.15 -9.61 4.53
C TRP A 118 -8.39 -10.90 4.90
N GLY A 119 -7.99 -11.64 3.86
CA GLY A 119 -7.23 -12.88 3.93
C GLY A 119 -5.71 -12.68 4.04
N ALA A 120 -4.95 -13.76 3.95
CA ALA A 120 -3.48 -13.73 4.04
C ALA A 120 -2.84 -12.93 2.89
N GLU A 121 -3.43 -13.02 1.72
CA GLU A 121 -3.10 -12.31 0.48
C GLU A 121 -3.29 -10.79 0.58
N ALA A 122 -4.18 -10.33 1.46
CA ALA A 122 -4.55 -8.93 1.66
C ALA A 122 -3.89 -8.29 2.89
N LYS A 123 -3.01 -9.02 3.57
CA LYS A 123 -2.29 -8.55 4.75
C LYS A 123 -0.94 -7.98 4.38
N PHE A 124 -0.75 -6.72 4.74
CA PHE A 124 0.52 -6.01 4.58
C PHE A 124 1.11 -5.62 5.92
N ARG A 125 2.43 -5.57 6.00
CA ARG A 125 3.17 -5.00 7.12
C ARG A 125 3.99 -3.84 6.61
N CYS A 126 4.17 -2.82 7.46
CA CYS A 126 5.00 -1.66 7.16
C CYS A 126 6.20 -1.66 8.10
N PHE A 127 7.41 -1.60 7.53
CA PHE A 127 8.68 -1.54 8.27
C PHE A 127 9.64 -0.56 7.59
N GLU A 128 10.58 -0.03 8.34
CA GLU A 128 11.67 0.82 7.83
C GLU A 128 12.93 0.03 7.49
#